data_AF-A0A914YDC4-F1
#
_entry.id   AF-A0A914YDC4-F1
#
_cell.length_a   1.000
_cell.length_b   1.000
_cell.length_c   1.000
_cell.angle_alpha   90.00
_cell.angle_beta   90.00
_cell.angle_gamma   90.00
#
_symmetry.space_group_name_H-M   'P 1'
#
loop_
_entity.id
_entity.type
_entity.pdbx_description
1 polymer ?
#
loop_
_entity_poly.entity_id
_entity_poly.type
_entity_poly.pdbx_seq_one_letter_code
_entity_poly.pdbx_strand_id
1 'polypeptide(L)'
;MYFGNIMWAIDAEGDIQNDIVAFIDWQTMREGSPMEDLARFLILCADGIVRRQAEEFAIQYYFDCLITEFGNIKKVPYSMAQLEKAYKYAFIIESMKKNGLGVVPFFLGTVNDKKIDKSVKDAFRDYGILKVLHLYEDVDKLLMNEMKDIYDQFGN
;
A
#
# COMPACT_ATOMS: atom_id res chain seq x y z
N MET A 1 -3.10 6.79 -2.59
CA MET A 1 -4.53 6.45 -2.50
C MET A 1 -4.82 5.64 -1.22
N TYR A 2 -6.01 5.76 -0.62
CA TYR A 2 -6.51 4.98 0.53
C TYR A 2 -7.96 4.56 0.26
N PHE A 3 -8.42 3.41 0.76
CA PHE A 3 -9.77 2.89 0.46
C PHE A 3 -10.90 3.84 0.87
N GLY A 4 -10.70 4.68 1.89
CA GLY A 4 -11.68 5.69 2.30
C GLY A 4 -11.92 6.78 1.25
N ASN A 5 -11.04 6.87 0.24
CA ASN A 5 -11.15 7.80 -0.89
C ASN A 5 -11.71 7.12 -2.15
N ILE A 6 -12.25 5.90 -2.02
CA ILE A 6 -12.86 5.12 -3.09
C ILE A 6 -14.34 4.92 -2.76
N MET A 7 -15.22 5.33 -3.66
CA MET A 7 -16.66 5.08 -3.56
C MET A 7 -17.02 3.84 -4.35
N TRP A 8 -17.73 2.92 -3.69
CA TRP A 8 -18.19 1.65 -4.26
C TRP A 8 -19.66 1.75 -4.63
N ALA A 9 -20.07 1.04 -5.68
CA ALA A 9 -21.47 0.94 -6.05
C ALA A 9 -22.25 0.18 -4.99
N ILE A 10 -23.53 0.52 -4.86
CA ILE A 10 -24.48 -0.13 -3.96
C ILE A 10 -25.66 -0.58 -4.82
N ASP A 11 -26.14 -1.79 -4.60
CA ASP A 11 -27.33 -2.29 -5.29
C ASP A 11 -28.63 -1.71 -4.68
N ALA A 12 -29.79 -2.17 -5.19
CA ALA A 12 -31.09 -1.69 -4.74
C ALA A 12 -31.39 -2.11 -3.29
N GLU A 13 -30.76 -3.18 -2.83
CA GLU A 13 -30.89 -3.78 -1.51
C GLU A 13 -29.99 -3.11 -0.46
N GLY A 14 -28.99 -2.36 -0.89
CA GLY A 14 -28.06 -1.65 -0.02
C GLY A 14 -26.71 -2.36 0.15
N ASP A 15 -26.45 -3.43 -0.59
CA ASP A 15 -25.22 -4.20 -0.51
C ASP A 15 -24.12 -3.62 -1.40
N ILE A 16 -22.89 -3.63 -0.86
CA ILE A 16 -21.70 -3.10 -1.54
C ILE A 16 -21.31 -4.02 -2.70
N GLN A 17 -21.16 -3.42 -3.87
CA GLN A 17 -20.73 -4.09 -5.10
C GLN A 17 -19.23 -3.89 -5.37
N ASN A 18 -18.67 -4.67 -6.30
CA ASN A 18 -17.26 -4.59 -6.68
C ASN A 18 -16.94 -3.43 -7.63
N ASP A 19 -17.96 -2.73 -8.14
CA ASP A 19 -17.77 -1.62 -9.07
C ASP A 19 -17.36 -0.35 -8.33
N ILE A 20 -16.31 0.31 -8.81
CA ILE A 20 -15.88 1.62 -8.31
C ILE A 20 -16.66 2.70 -9.04
N VAL A 21 -17.34 3.56 -8.29
CA VAL A 21 -18.13 4.68 -8.82
C VAL A 21 -17.28 5.94 -8.94
N ALA A 22 -16.42 6.21 -7.95
CA ALA A 22 -15.59 7.41 -7.95
C ALA A 22 -14.34 7.26 -7.09
N PHE A 23 -13.29 7.96 -7.51
CA PHE A 23 -12.16 8.32 -6.66
C PHE A 23 -12.31 9.78 -6.25
N ILE A 24 -12.23 10.03 -4.94
CA ILE A 24 -12.40 11.35 -4.35
C ILE A 24 -11.12 11.79 -3.63
N ASP A 25 -11.15 13.01 -3.09
CA ASP A 25 -10.09 13.53 -2.21
C ASP A 25 -8.68 13.51 -2.85
N TRP A 26 -8.54 14.31 -3.92
CA TRP A 26 -7.33 14.44 -4.72
C TRP A 26 -6.30 15.44 -4.15
N GLN A 27 -6.49 15.93 -2.93
CA GLN A 27 -5.68 17.02 -2.35
C GLN A 27 -4.19 16.66 -2.18
N THR A 28 -3.86 15.37 -2.14
CA THR A 28 -2.48 14.86 -2.06
C THR A 28 -1.94 14.30 -3.38
N MET A 29 -2.66 14.51 -4.50
CA MET A 29 -2.23 14.04 -5.81
C MET A 29 -0.92 14.73 -6.21
N ARG A 30 0.03 13.95 -6.73
CA ARG A 30 1.33 14.43 -7.21
C ARG A 30 1.79 13.60 -8.39
N GLU A 31 2.66 14.16 -9.20
CA GLU A 31 3.43 13.38 -10.18
C GLU A 31 4.46 12.51 -9.46
N GLY A 32 4.49 11.22 -9.75
CA GLY A 32 5.38 10.26 -9.12
C GLY A 32 5.36 8.90 -9.81
N SER A 33 6.09 7.95 -9.24
CA SER A 33 6.03 6.58 -9.73
C SER A 33 4.64 5.99 -9.42
N PRO A 34 4.00 5.27 -10.37
CA PRO A 34 2.76 4.55 -10.09
C PRO A 34 2.92 3.52 -8.96
N MET A 35 4.14 3.04 -8.75
CA MET A 35 4.45 2.13 -7.65
C MET A 35 4.39 2.81 -6.28
N GLU A 36 4.53 4.15 -6.20
CA GLU A 36 4.24 4.89 -4.95
C GLU A 36 2.76 4.76 -4.57
N ASP A 37 1.85 4.84 -5.54
CA ASP A 37 0.42 4.70 -5.27
C ASP A 37 0.05 3.27 -4.88
N LEU A 38 0.59 2.27 -5.57
CA LEU A 38 0.38 0.85 -5.23
C LEU A 38 0.93 0.51 -3.85
N ALA A 39 2.18 0.89 -3.55
CA ALA A 39 2.79 0.66 -2.26
C ALA A 39 2.01 1.36 -1.14
N ARG A 40 1.65 2.63 -1.32
CA ARG A 40 0.84 3.37 -0.35
C ARG A 40 -0.51 2.70 -0.12
N PHE A 41 -1.18 2.24 -1.18
CA PHE A 41 -2.47 1.58 -1.07
C PHE A 41 -2.38 0.29 -0.23
N LEU A 42 -1.38 -0.56 -0.52
CA LEU A 42 -1.15 -1.80 0.24
C LEU A 42 -0.77 -1.53 1.70
N ILE A 43 0.08 -0.52 1.95
CA ILE A 43 0.47 -0.12 3.31
C ILE A 43 -0.73 0.35 4.13
N LEU A 44 -1.61 1.17 3.54
CA LEU A 44 -2.74 1.76 4.25
C LEU A 44 -3.93 0.80 4.36
N CYS A 45 -4.17 -0.05 3.38
CA CYS A 45 -5.40 -0.84 3.30
C CYS A 45 -5.24 -2.30 3.76
N ALA A 46 -4.05 -2.91 3.59
CA ALA A 46 -3.80 -4.30 4.00
C ALA A 46 -3.02 -4.38 5.31
N ASP A 47 -3.30 -5.39 6.14
CA ASP A 47 -2.38 -5.77 7.21
C ASP A 47 -1.16 -6.53 6.64
N GLY A 48 -0.21 -6.87 7.51
CA GLY A 48 1.02 -7.55 7.10
C GLY A 48 0.81 -8.90 6.43
N ILE A 49 -0.18 -9.69 6.85
CA ILE A 49 -0.46 -11.02 6.29
C ILE A 49 -1.05 -10.86 4.90
N VAL A 50 -2.13 -10.07 4.79
CA VAL A 50 -2.82 -9.84 3.52
C VAL A 50 -1.89 -9.19 2.50
N ARG A 51 -1.08 -8.21 2.93
CA ARG A 51 -0.14 -7.52 2.06
C ARG A 51 0.88 -8.48 1.44
N ARG A 52 1.53 -9.33 2.26
CA ARG A 52 2.53 -10.30 1.78
C ARG A 52 1.94 -11.31 0.80
N GLN A 53 0.65 -11.64 0.92
CA GLN A 53 -0.06 -12.54 0.00
C GLN A 53 -0.47 -11.84 -1.30
N ALA A 54 -0.86 -10.58 -1.21
CA ALA A 54 -1.40 -9.82 -2.34
C ALA A 54 -0.33 -9.12 -3.18
N GLU A 55 0.86 -8.85 -2.62
CA GLU A 55 1.88 -8.00 -3.23
C GLU A 55 2.28 -8.44 -4.64
N GLU A 56 2.71 -9.68 -4.81
CA GLU A 56 3.15 -10.22 -6.11
C GLU A 56 2.03 -10.15 -7.15
N PHE A 57 0.83 -10.60 -6.76
CA PHE A 57 -0.35 -10.53 -7.61
C PHE A 57 -0.70 -9.09 -8.01
N ALA A 58 -0.64 -8.14 -7.07
CA ALA A 58 -1.00 -6.75 -7.32
C ALA A 58 0.00 -6.06 -8.26
N ILE A 59 1.31 -6.33 -8.13
CA ILE A 59 2.33 -5.80 -9.03
C ILE A 59 2.14 -6.39 -10.44
N GLN A 60 1.93 -7.70 -10.54
CA GLN A 60 1.71 -8.37 -11.82
C GLN A 60 0.45 -7.85 -12.52
N TYR A 61 -0.67 -7.78 -11.80
CA TYR A 61 -1.92 -7.27 -12.33
C TYR A 61 -1.79 -5.81 -12.80
N TYR A 62 -1.06 -4.98 -12.04
CA TYR A 62 -0.79 -3.61 -12.43
C TYR A 62 0.06 -3.53 -13.72
N PHE A 63 1.10 -4.36 -13.82
CA PHE A 63 1.93 -4.46 -15.02
C PHE A 63 1.10 -4.89 -16.23
N ASP A 64 0.29 -5.94 -16.11
CA ASP A 64 -0.54 -6.45 -17.21
C ASP A 64 -1.54 -5.39 -17.72
N CYS A 65 -2.16 -4.66 -16.79
CA CYS A 65 -3.00 -3.50 -17.13
C CYS A 65 -2.19 -2.45 -17.91
N LEU A 66 -1.01 -2.07 -17.43
CA LEU A 66 -0.15 -1.12 -18.12
C LEU A 66 0.26 -1.59 -19.51
N ILE A 67 0.68 -2.86 -19.66
CA ILE A 67 1.05 -3.44 -20.96
C ILE A 67 -0.12 -3.35 -21.93
N THR A 68 -1.33 -3.66 -21.46
CA THR A 68 -2.55 -3.61 -22.27
C THR A 68 -2.85 -2.19 -22.73
N GLU A 69 -2.83 -1.22 -21.82
CA GLU A 69 -3.10 0.19 -22.14
C GLU A 69 -2.01 0.82 -23.01
N PHE A 70 -0.74 0.52 -22.75
CA PHE A 70 0.36 0.98 -23.59
C PHE A 70 0.35 0.31 -24.96
N GLY A 71 0.09 -1.00 -25.06
CA GLY A 71 0.07 -1.72 -26.32
C GLY A 71 -0.90 -1.13 -27.36
N ASN A 72 -1.94 -0.45 -26.89
CA ASN A 72 -2.90 0.29 -27.73
C ASN A 72 -2.36 1.63 -28.25
N ILE A 73 -1.29 2.18 -27.67
CA ILE A 73 -0.79 3.55 -27.90
C ILE A 73 0.69 3.57 -28.34
N LYS A 74 1.59 2.89 -27.61
CA LYS A 74 3.06 2.86 -27.79
C LYS A 74 3.70 1.61 -27.19
N LYS A 75 4.92 1.29 -27.65
CA LYS A 75 5.76 0.26 -27.00
C LYS A 75 6.05 0.62 -25.53
N VAL A 76 5.87 -0.36 -24.65
CA VAL A 76 6.09 -0.23 -23.22
C VAL A 76 7.58 0.06 -22.94
N PRO A 77 7.91 1.12 -22.18
CA PRO A 77 9.29 1.54 -21.99
C PRO A 77 10.03 0.84 -20.84
N TYR A 78 9.40 -0.08 -20.12
CA TYR A 78 9.97 -0.77 -18.95
C TYR A 78 9.61 -2.26 -18.90
N SER A 79 10.44 -3.03 -18.22
CA SER A 79 10.23 -4.46 -17.93
C SER A 79 9.57 -4.68 -16.56
N MET A 80 9.02 -5.87 -16.34
CA MET A 80 8.48 -6.29 -15.03
C MET A 80 9.53 -6.14 -13.92
N ALA A 81 10.77 -6.58 -14.16
CA ALA A 81 11.86 -6.46 -13.19
C ALA A 81 12.16 -4.99 -12.80
N GLN A 82 12.04 -4.05 -13.75
CA GLN A 82 12.19 -2.62 -13.45
C GLN A 82 11.02 -2.12 -12.60
N LEU A 83 9.80 -2.60 -12.85
CA LEU A 83 8.62 -2.25 -12.07
C LEU A 83 8.70 -2.79 -10.64
N GLU A 84 9.09 -4.05 -10.46
CA GLU A 84 9.32 -4.66 -9.15
C GLU A 84 10.39 -3.90 -8.35
N LYS A 85 11.49 -3.53 -9.01
CA LYS A 85 12.53 -2.72 -8.38
C LYS A 85 12.00 -1.33 -7.97
N ALA A 86 11.22 -0.69 -8.82
CA ALA A 86 10.57 0.57 -8.49
C ALA A 86 9.58 0.44 -7.32
N TYR A 87 8.86 -0.68 -7.24
CA TYR A 87 7.97 -1.00 -6.13
C TYR A 87 8.73 -1.14 -4.81
N LYS A 88 9.83 -1.89 -4.76
CA LYS A 88 10.63 -2.05 -3.54
C LYS A 88 11.09 -0.69 -2.99
N TYR A 89 11.60 0.20 -3.84
CA TYR A 89 11.97 1.56 -3.41
C TYR A 89 10.76 2.37 -2.95
N ALA A 90 9.66 2.32 -3.71
CA ALA A 90 8.44 3.01 -3.35
C ALA A 90 7.89 2.54 -1.99
N PHE A 91 7.94 1.24 -1.72
CA PHE A 91 7.52 0.63 -0.46
C PHE A 91 8.34 1.12 0.73
N ILE A 92 9.67 1.12 0.61
CA ILE A 92 10.56 1.66 1.65
C ILE A 92 10.27 3.15 1.89
N ILE A 93 10.13 3.94 0.84
CA ILE A 93 9.87 5.38 0.97
C ILE A 93 8.49 5.64 1.58
N GLU A 94 7.43 4.96 1.14
CA GLU A 94 6.06 5.15 1.63
C GLU A 94 5.88 4.66 3.08
N SER A 95 6.59 3.61 3.49
CA SER A 95 6.62 3.14 4.87
C SER A 95 7.34 4.11 5.83
N MET A 96 8.35 4.83 5.35
CA MET A 96 9.06 5.86 6.13
C MET A 96 8.34 7.21 6.14
N LYS A 97 7.47 7.49 5.15
CA LYS A 97 6.63 8.69 5.13
C LYS A 97 5.62 8.68 6.28
N LYS A 98 4.96 9.82 6.51
CA LYS A 98 3.83 9.96 7.45
C LYS A 98 2.75 8.88 7.27
N ASN A 99 2.68 8.22 6.11
CA ASN A 99 1.75 7.12 5.85
C ASN A 99 2.07 5.84 6.61
N GLY A 100 3.32 5.54 6.98
CA GLY A 100 3.67 4.38 7.83
C GLY A 100 3.67 4.71 9.32
N LEU A 101 4.26 5.85 9.70
CA LEU A 101 4.27 6.33 11.10
C LEU A 101 2.90 6.87 11.58
N GLY A 102 2.07 7.35 10.65
CA GLY A 102 0.78 7.98 10.92
C GLY A 102 -0.41 7.03 10.95
N VAL A 103 -0.27 5.77 10.50
CA VAL A 103 -1.35 4.76 10.61
C VAL A 103 -1.84 4.67 12.05
N VAL A 104 -0.92 4.56 13.00
CA VAL A 104 -1.28 4.36 14.41
C VAL A 104 -2.04 5.58 14.97
N PRO A 105 -1.54 6.83 14.93
CA PRO A 105 -2.32 7.97 15.43
C PRO A 105 -3.60 8.28 14.63
N PHE A 106 -3.59 8.10 13.31
CA PHE A 106 -4.74 8.40 12.44
C PHE A 106 -5.91 7.45 12.69
N PHE A 107 -5.64 6.16 12.91
CA PHE A 107 -6.66 5.17 13.25
C PHE A 107 -6.98 5.10 14.76
N LEU A 108 -6.08 5.53 15.65
CA LEU A 108 -6.33 5.58 17.10
C LEU A 108 -7.09 6.83 17.54
N GLY A 109 -6.86 7.98 16.91
CA GLY A 109 -7.47 9.25 17.29
C GLY A 109 -8.99 9.31 17.07
N THR A 110 -9.52 8.44 16.20
CA THR A 110 -10.96 8.39 15.86
C THR A 110 -11.79 7.60 16.87
N VAL A 111 -11.17 6.81 17.78
CA VAL A 111 -11.88 5.99 18.77
C VAL A 111 -12.07 6.70 20.12
N ASN A 112 -12.11 8.04 20.12
CA ASN A 112 -12.37 8.80 21.35
C ASN A 112 -13.88 8.94 21.67
N ASP A 113 -14.74 8.19 20.99
CA ASP A 113 -16.15 8.09 21.36
C ASP A 113 -16.29 7.34 22.69
N LYS A 114 -16.85 7.99 23.72
CA LYS A 114 -17.10 7.41 25.04
C LYS A 114 -18.09 6.23 25.01
N LYS A 115 -18.81 6.05 23.90
CA LYS A 115 -19.76 4.94 23.70
C LYS A 115 -19.10 3.63 23.28
N ILE A 116 -17.87 3.67 22.77
CA ILE A 116 -17.16 2.47 22.33
C ILE A 116 -16.52 1.80 23.55
N ASP A 117 -16.77 0.51 23.70
CA ASP A 117 -16.22 -0.27 24.81
C ASP A 117 -14.69 -0.24 24.82
N LYS A 118 -14.10 -0.19 26.01
CA LYS A 118 -12.65 -0.12 26.18
C LYS A 118 -11.92 -1.29 25.52
N SER A 119 -12.47 -2.51 25.60
CA SER A 119 -11.84 -3.70 25.00
C SER A 119 -11.75 -3.58 23.47
N VAL A 120 -12.75 -2.96 22.84
CA VAL A 120 -12.75 -2.68 21.40
C VAL A 120 -11.64 -1.68 21.07
N LYS A 121 -11.50 -0.61 21.86
CA LYS A 121 -10.42 0.39 21.67
C LYS A 121 -9.03 -0.24 21.78
N ASP A 122 -8.85 -1.09 22.79
CA ASP A 122 -7.58 -1.78 23.03
C ASP A 122 -7.27 -2.76 21.88
N ALA A 123 -8.26 -3.53 21.41
CA ALA A 123 -8.10 -4.42 20.25
C ALA A 123 -7.73 -3.65 18.96
N PHE A 124 -8.40 -2.53 18.67
CA PHE A 124 -8.06 -1.68 17.52
C PHE A 124 -6.64 -1.13 17.62
N ARG A 125 -6.20 -0.77 18.83
CA ARG A 125 -4.84 -0.31 19.08
C ARG A 125 -3.82 -1.39 18.82
N ASP A 126 -4.03 -2.57 19.37
CA ASP A 126 -3.12 -3.70 19.22
C ASP A 126 -3.02 -4.11 17.74
N TYR A 127 -4.15 -4.13 17.04
CA TYR A 127 -4.18 -4.36 15.59
C TYR A 127 -3.39 -3.31 14.81
N GLY A 128 -3.56 -2.01 15.12
CA GLY A 128 -2.81 -0.93 14.50
C GLY A 128 -1.29 -1.04 14.74
N ILE A 129 -0.89 -1.40 15.96
CA ILE A 129 0.51 -1.63 16.32
C ILE A 129 1.08 -2.82 15.54
N LEU A 130 0.37 -3.96 15.50
CA LEU A 130 0.79 -5.15 14.75
C LEU A 130 0.98 -4.84 13.26
N LYS A 131 0.07 -4.06 12.67
CA LYS A 131 0.19 -3.64 11.27
C LYS A 131 1.46 -2.85 11.01
N VAL A 132 1.83 -1.94 11.92
CA VAL A 132 3.07 -1.15 11.83
C VAL A 132 4.31 -2.00 12.09
N LEU A 133 4.27 -2.93 13.04
CA LEU A 133 5.37 -3.86 13.30
C LEU A 133 5.68 -4.71 12.07
N HIS A 134 4.66 -5.35 11.49
CA HIS A 134 4.83 -6.14 10.27
C HIS A 134 5.34 -5.29 9.10
N LEU A 135 4.90 -4.03 8.99
CA LEU A 135 5.42 -3.11 7.97
C LEU A 135 6.92 -2.89 8.12
N TYR A 136 7.41 -2.60 9.33
CA TYR A 136 8.83 -2.36 9.54
C TYR A 136 9.68 -3.63 9.46
N GLU A 137 9.13 -4.81 9.81
CA GLU A 137 9.77 -6.09 9.53
C GLU A 137 9.98 -6.32 8.03
N ASP A 138 8.99 -5.94 7.20
CA ASP A 138 9.09 -6.08 5.75
C ASP A 138 10.16 -5.12 5.18
N VAL A 139 10.21 -3.89 5.69
CA VAL A 139 11.22 -2.89 5.31
C VAL A 139 12.62 -3.32 5.71
N ASP A 140 12.80 -3.84 6.93
CA ASP A 140 14.09 -4.31 7.42
C ASP A 140 14.64 -5.43 6.53
N LYS A 141 13.80 -6.42 6.19
CA LYS A 141 14.18 -7.50 5.26
C LYS A 141 14.61 -6.97 3.90
N LEU A 142 13.86 -6.01 3.34
CA LEU A 142 14.19 -5.41 2.05
C LEU A 142 15.53 -4.66 2.09
N LEU A 143 15.75 -3.83 3.12
CA LEU A 143 17.00 -3.08 3.28
C LEU A 143 18.20 -4.00 3.49
N MET A 144 18.07 -5.05 4.30
CA MET A 144 19.14 -6.02 4.55
C MET A 144 19.53 -6.77 3.26
N ASN A 145 18.56 -7.13 2.44
CA ASN A 145 18.83 -7.77 1.14
C ASN A 145 19.58 -6.82 0.19
N GLU A 146 19.13 -5.57 0.07
CA GLU A 146 19.81 -4.57 -0.79
C GLU A 146 21.23 -4.23 -0.29
N MET A 147 21.42 -4.11 1.04
CA MET A 147 22.74 -3.86 1.62
C MET A 147 23.70 -5.03 1.38
N LYS A 148 23.20 -6.26 1.47
CA LYS A 148 23.98 -7.46 1.15
C LYS A 148 24.44 -7.45 -0.30
N ASP A 149 23.54 -7.16 -1.24
CA ASP A 149 23.88 -7.09 -2.67
C ASP A 149 24.95 -6.02 -2.95
N ILE A 150 24.88 -4.87 -2.27
CA ILE A 150 25.91 -3.82 -2.37
C ILE A 150 27.24 -4.30 -1.77
N TYR A 151 27.22 -4.93 -0.60
CA TYR A 151 28.44 -5.46 0.03
C TYR A 151 29.11 -6.51 -0.87
N ASP A 152 28.34 -7.42 -1.45
CA ASP A 152 28.86 -8.46 -2.34
C ASP A 152 29.45 -7.87 -3.63
N GLN A 153 28.94 -6.72 -4.10
CA GLN A 153 29.45 -6.01 -5.28
C GLN A 153 30.72 -5.18 -5.03
N PHE A 154 30.87 -4.57 -3.86
CA PHE A 154 31.93 -3.59 -3.57
C PHE A 154 32.88 -3.99 -2.44
N GLY A 155 32.62 -5.10 -1.75
CA GLY A 155 33.34 -5.57 -0.57
C GLY A 155 34.59 -6.41 -0.84
N ASN A 156 35.04 -6.52 -2.10
CA ASN A 156 36.28 -7.19 -2.51
C ASN A 156 37.34 -6.17 -2.94
#